data_AF-A0A2E5P0V3-F1
#
_entry.id   AF-A0A2E5P0V3-F1
#
_cell.length_a   1.000
_cell.length_b   1.000
_cell.length_c   1.000
_cell.angle_alpha   90.00
_cell.angle_beta   90.00
_cell.angle_gamma   90.00
#
_symmetry.space_group_name_H-M   'P 1'
#
loop_
_entity.id
_entity.type
_entity.pdbx_description
1 polymer ?
#
loop_
_entity_poly.entity_id
_entity_poly.type
_entity_poly.pdbx_seq_one_letter_code
_entity_poly.pdbx_strand_id
1 'polypeptide(L)'
;MPDTHSAYPLLRSRREVLIGLSSLALATTLGCGRGDRTIAPPLTTTSKLPALVDHRITRWGQDPWARGSYSYLGPGASSATRRMLARPIDDRLFFAGEATDTEHPATVHGALASGQRAAVEVQEASKPGLIVVVGAGVAGLGAARDLTAAGREVVVVESRQRIGGRVWSDTVGGAPVDLGGSWLHGLRDNPLADLAASLDIDLVGTDYEDAVLFDADGRPVDWSHLDHLYDLVEDMLSSSRSTRSMATAVDELRRQVEDEDRRRLEYVLASEIDHWFAAGPEDLAFSGVHEGGWSRGGDAVPATSYRPIIEHLATGLDVRLGHPVSEVVRTEGGVRITTEETEFHGGAVVITVPLGVLQAGTIRFDPALPTVKSTAIQTLGMGTMDKVVLHFEEPFWDPDVDLIAYASPEPGRFIEWYNAIPWTGHPILVGFNAGRPAAEVESWSDERILTASLDVLSRLRW
;
A
#
# COMPACT_ATOMS: atom_id res chain seq x y z
N MET A 1 13.74 -35.09 1.59
CA MET A 1 14.14 -33.97 0.72
C MET A 1 13.00 -32.99 0.77
N PRO A 2 13.18 -31.75 1.26
CA PRO A 2 12.09 -30.79 1.32
C PRO A 2 11.94 -30.13 -0.06
N ASP A 3 10.72 -30.19 -0.57
CA ASP A 3 10.31 -29.60 -1.84
C ASP A 3 10.55 -28.10 -1.85
N THR A 4 11.13 -27.63 -2.94
CA THR A 4 11.46 -26.24 -3.21
C THR A 4 10.20 -25.40 -3.30
N HIS A 5 10.12 -24.40 -2.41
CA HIS A 5 9.19 -23.28 -2.46
C HIS A 5 9.15 -22.67 -3.87
N SER A 6 8.00 -22.78 -4.53
CA SER A 6 7.66 -21.96 -5.69
C SER A 6 7.40 -20.53 -5.19
N ALA A 7 8.33 -19.63 -5.44
CA ALA A 7 8.34 -18.27 -4.90
C ALA A 7 7.43 -17.28 -5.67
N TYR A 8 6.32 -17.75 -6.25
CA TYR A 8 5.39 -16.90 -6.99
C TYR A 8 3.95 -17.45 -6.90
N PRO A 9 3.17 -17.06 -5.87
CA PRO A 9 1.73 -17.29 -5.84
C PRO A 9 0.94 -16.09 -6.33
N LEU A 10 1.49 -14.89 -6.59
CA LEU A 10 0.64 -13.75 -6.98
C LEU A 10 0.02 -13.92 -8.38
N LEU A 11 0.84 -14.27 -9.38
CA LEU A 11 0.34 -14.51 -10.74
C LEU A 11 -0.40 -15.85 -10.85
N ARG A 12 0.05 -16.88 -10.12
CA ARG A 12 -0.75 -18.10 -9.92
C ARG A 12 -2.03 -17.89 -9.12
N SER A 13 -2.10 -16.93 -8.20
CA SER A 13 -3.30 -16.70 -7.40
C SER A 13 -4.35 -16.09 -8.28
N ARG A 14 -4.07 -15.02 -9.05
CA ARG A 14 -5.01 -14.55 -10.09
C ARG A 14 -5.36 -15.68 -11.07
N ARG A 15 -4.42 -16.53 -11.46
CA ARG A 15 -4.67 -17.65 -12.40
C ARG A 15 -5.45 -18.84 -11.81
N GLU A 16 -5.36 -19.17 -10.52
CA GLU A 16 -6.13 -20.25 -9.87
C GLU A 16 -7.46 -19.74 -9.27
N VAL A 17 -7.59 -18.42 -9.14
CA VAL A 17 -8.77 -17.65 -8.70
C VAL A 17 -9.64 -17.30 -9.93
N LEU A 18 -9.06 -16.90 -11.07
CA LEU A 18 -9.81 -16.68 -12.33
C LEU A 18 -10.04 -17.97 -13.16
N ILE A 19 -9.37 -19.09 -12.86
CA ILE A 19 -9.51 -20.37 -13.58
C ILE A 19 -9.91 -21.51 -12.62
N GLY A 20 -11.09 -21.38 -12.00
CA GLY A 20 -11.71 -22.39 -11.13
C GLY A 20 -12.83 -23.18 -11.81
N LEU A 21 -12.46 -24.18 -12.62
CA LEU A 21 -13.26 -25.32 -13.13
C LEU A 21 -14.77 -25.38 -12.77
N SER A 22 -15.58 -25.05 -13.75
CA SER A 22 -16.94 -25.59 -13.94
C SER A 22 -16.97 -27.11 -13.74
N SER A 23 -17.73 -27.59 -12.74
CA SER A 23 -18.24 -28.96 -12.75
C SER A 23 -19.60 -29.11 -12.06
N LEU A 24 -20.60 -29.38 -12.91
CA LEU A 24 -21.84 -30.13 -12.71
C LEU A 24 -22.71 -29.86 -11.46
N ALA A 25 -23.83 -29.19 -11.70
CA ALA A 25 -25.12 -29.63 -11.15
C ALA A 25 -26.10 -29.89 -12.30
N LEU A 26 -26.62 -31.12 -12.33
CA LEU A 26 -27.46 -31.70 -13.37
C LEU A 26 -28.78 -30.95 -13.52
N ALA A 27 -29.16 -30.71 -14.77
CA ALA A 27 -30.48 -30.23 -15.16
C ALA A 27 -31.60 -31.18 -14.70
N THR A 28 -32.71 -30.61 -14.22
CA THR A 28 -34.05 -31.16 -14.44
C THR A 28 -34.90 -30.08 -15.09
N THR A 29 -35.40 -30.41 -16.28
CA THR A 29 -36.21 -29.54 -17.14
C THR A 29 -37.69 -29.58 -16.76
N LEU A 30 -38.36 -28.44 -16.96
CA LEU A 30 -39.75 -28.21 -17.43
C LEU A 30 -40.09 -26.76 -17.02
N GLY A 31 -40.56 -25.83 -17.84
CA GLY A 31 -41.09 -25.87 -19.19
C GLY A 31 -41.23 -24.45 -19.77
N CYS A 32 -41.81 -24.40 -20.96
CA CYS A 32 -41.79 -23.30 -21.92
C CYS A 32 -42.48 -21.98 -21.50
N GLY A 33 -41.98 -20.87 -22.04
CA GLY A 33 -42.71 -19.60 -22.16
C GLY A 33 -41.93 -18.58 -22.99
N ARG A 34 -42.16 -18.54 -24.31
CA ARG A 34 -41.69 -17.46 -25.20
C ARG A 34 -42.50 -16.19 -24.94
N GLY A 35 -41.82 -15.08 -24.67
CA GLY A 35 -42.38 -13.73 -24.67
C GLY A 35 -41.47 -12.82 -25.49
N ASP A 36 -41.99 -12.40 -26.64
CA ASP A 36 -41.41 -11.45 -27.59
C ASP A 36 -41.08 -10.10 -26.90
N ARG A 37 -39.87 -9.56 -27.09
CA ARG A 37 -39.54 -8.18 -26.72
C ARG A 37 -38.91 -7.47 -27.91
N THR A 38 -39.75 -6.62 -28.48
CA THR A 38 -39.49 -5.61 -29.51
C THR A 38 -38.27 -4.73 -29.21
N ILE A 39 -37.48 -4.52 -30.25
CA ILE A 39 -36.37 -3.55 -30.35
C ILE A 39 -36.92 -2.12 -30.27
N ALA A 40 -36.32 -1.27 -29.44
CA ALA A 40 -36.49 0.18 -29.47
C ALA A 40 -35.12 0.87 -29.62
N PRO A 41 -34.94 1.84 -30.55
CA PRO A 41 -33.83 2.80 -30.49
C PRO A 41 -34.26 4.01 -29.61
N PRO A 42 -33.36 4.75 -28.92
CA PRO A 42 -32.24 5.47 -29.55
C PRO A 42 -30.93 5.53 -28.73
N LEU A 43 -29.77 5.71 -29.36
CA LEU A 43 -28.54 6.11 -28.65
C LEU A 43 -28.24 7.58 -28.91
N THR A 44 -28.77 8.41 -28.01
CA THR A 44 -28.29 9.77 -27.73
C THR A 44 -28.59 10.05 -26.28
N THR A 45 -27.55 10.04 -25.43
CA THR A 45 -27.37 10.90 -24.26
C THR A 45 -26.07 10.51 -23.55
N THR A 46 -25.14 11.45 -23.46
CA THR A 46 -24.09 11.51 -22.44
C THR A 46 -24.70 11.16 -21.08
N SER A 47 -24.35 10.01 -20.49
CA SER A 47 -24.71 9.78 -19.09
C SER A 47 -23.86 10.73 -18.26
N LYS A 48 -24.51 11.74 -17.70
CA LYS A 48 -23.90 12.52 -16.63
C LYS A 48 -23.80 11.58 -15.44
N LEU A 49 -22.59 11.40 -14.92
CA LEU A 49 -22.39 10.76 -13.63
C LEU A 49 -23.33 11.40 -12.58
N PRO A 50 -23.80 10.64 -11.58
CA PRO A 50 -24.48 11.22 -10.42
C PRO A 50 -23.65 12.34 -9.79
N ALA A 51 -24.31 13.21 -9.01
CA ALA A 51 -23.63 14.32 -8.37
C ALA A 51 -22.52 13.81 -7.44
N LEU A 52 -21.31 14.37 -7.57
CA LEU A 52 -20.24 14.17 -6.61
C LEU A 52 -20.56 14.97 -5.34
N VAL A 53 -20.72 14.26 -4.23
CA VAL A 53 -21.14 14.81 -2.93
C VAL A 53 -19.93 15.19 -2.08
N ASP A 54 -18.90 14.36 -2.06
CA ASP A 54 -17.69 14.55 -1.25
C ASP A 54 -16.48 13.88 -1.93
N HIS A 55 -15.26 14.33 -1.64
CA HIS A 55 -14.05 13.71 -2.18
C HIS A 55 -12.81 13.96 -1.32
N ARG A 56 -11.81 13.07 -1.42
CA ARG A 56 -10.46 13.25 -0.87
C ARG A 56 -9.41 12.89 -1.91
N ILE A 57 -8.29 13.60 -1.89
CA ILE A 57 -7.13 13.33 -2.74
C ILE A 57 -5.90 13.25 -1.85
N THR A 58 -5.09 12.23 -2.01
CA THR A 58 -3.80 12.11 -1.29
C THR A 58 -2.63 12.52 -2.17
N ARG A 59 -1.54 12.94 -1.51
CA ARG A 59 -0.23 13.25 -2.11
C ARG A 59 0.89 12.82 -1.16
N TRP A 60 1.14 11.53 -1.10
CA TRP A 60 2.09 10.97 -0.12
C TRP A 60 3.55 11.35 -0.43
N GLY A 61 3.91 11.54 -1.69
CA GLY A 61 5.22 12.00 -2.14
C GLY A 61 5.51 13.46 -1.75
N GLN A 62 4.50 14.32 -1.79
CA GLN A 62 4.61 15.73 -1.37
C GLN A 62 4.51 15.95 0.14
N ASP A 63 4.01 14.97 0.89
CA ASP A 63 3.88 15.07 2.33
C ASP A 63 5.27 15.11 3.00
N PRO A 64 5.63 16.18 3.74
CA PRO A 64 6.98 16.36 4.29
C PRO A 64 7.35 15.31 5.35
N TRP A 65 6.36 14.66 5.96
CA TRP A 65 6.53 13.67 7.03
C TRP A 65 6.34 12.23 6.54
N ALA A 66 6.02 12.03 5.26
CA ALA A 66 5.94 10.70 4.64
C ALA A 66 6.93 10.55 3.47
N ARG A 67 6.91 11.50 2.52
CA ARG A 67 7.75 11.53 1.32
C ARG A 67 7.68 10.23 0.51
N GLY A 68 6.47 9.72 0.36
CA GLY A 68 6.12 8.49 -0.35
C GLY A 68 5.12 7.63 0.42
N SER A 69 4.63 6.58 -0.24
CA SER A 69 3.65 5.62 0.28
C SER A 69 4.32 4.42 0.98
N TYR A 70 5.19 3.67 0.31
CA TYR A 70 5.86 2.49 0.87
C TYR A 70 7.15 2.15 0.14
N SER A 71 8.03 1.39 0.80
CA SER A 71 9.37 1.10 0.29
C SER A 71 9.45 -0.12 -0.61
N TYR A 72 10.37 -0.10 -1.58
CA TYR A 72 10.63 -1.20 -2.50
C TYR A 72 12.14 -1.46 -2.67
N LEU A 73 12.50 -2.58 -3.30
CA LEU A 73 13.90 -2.84 -3.67
C LEU A 73 14.26 -2.07 -4.95
N GLY A 74 15.00 -0.98 -4.80
CA GLY A 74 15.61 -0.24 -5.91
C GLY A 74 16.76 -1.01 -6.57
N PRO A 75 17.30 -0.54 -7.70
CA PRO A 75 18.36 -1.25 -8.40
C PRO A 75 19.63 -1.31 -7.54
N GLY A 76 20.16 -2.52 -7.35
CA GLY A 76 21.28 -2.82 -6.46
C GLY A 76 20.84 -3.18 -5.03
N ALA A 77 19.58 -3.00 -4.67
CA ALA A 77 19.05 -3.41 -3.37
C ALA A 77 18.69 -4.90 -3.33
N SER A 78 18.67 -5.45 -2.12
CA SER A 78 18.16 -6.79 -1.81
C SER A 78 17.61 -6.80 -0.38
N SER A 79 17.08 -7.94 0.08
CA SER A 79 16.70 -8.10 1.48
C SER A 79 17.84 -7.82 2.47
N ALA A 80 19.10 -7.96 2.05
CA ALA A 80 20.26 -7.56 2.86
C ALA A 80 20.30 -6.06 3.13
N THR A 81 19.84 -5.24 2.19
CA THR A 81 19.74 -3.79 2.33
C THR A 81 18.76 -3.41 3.43
N ARG A 82 17.59 -4.07 3.51
CA ARG A 82 16.63 -3.87 4.61
C ARG A 82 17.22 -4.26 5.97
N ARG A 83 17.93 -5.38 6.03
CA ARG A 83 18.66 -5.79 7.26
C ARG A 83 19.73 -4.76 7.66
N MET A 84 20.45 -4.19 6.70
CA MET A 84 21.42 -3.13 6.97
C MET A 84 20.75 -1.87 7.54
N LEU A 85 19.57 -1.50 7.01
CA LEU A 85 18.78 -0.40 7.55
C LEU A 85 18.29 -0.69 8.98
N ALA A 86 17.82 -1.92 9.24
CA ALA A 86 17.30 -2.33 10.55
C ALA A 86 18.34 -2.29 11.69
N ARG A 87 19.62 -2.59 11.39
CA ARG A 87 20.66 -2.81 12.41
C ARG A 87 20.77 -1.67 13.44
N PRO A 88 20.71 -1.94 14.74
CA PRO A 88 20.91 -0.91 15.76
C PRO A 88 22.34 -0.34 15.74
N ILE A 89 22.51 0.83 16.36
CA ILE A 89 23.80 1.51 16.46
C ILE A 89 24.08 1.87 17.93
N ASP A 90 25.27 1.48 18.39
CA ASP A 90 25.82 1.77 19.73
C ASP A 90 24.89 1.42 20.90
N ASP A 91 24.01 0.42 20.71
CA ASP A 91 22.97 0.03 21.68
C ASP A 91 22.06 1.21 22.12
N ARG A 92 21.98 2.26 21.30
CA ARG A 92 21.26 3.51 21.63
C ARG A 92 20.32 3.99 20.53
N LEU A 93 20.58 3.62 19.28
CA LEU A 93 19.80 4.07 18.13
C LEU A 93 19.28 2.87 17.34
N PHE A 94 17.97 2.68 17.39
CA PHE A 94 17.25 1.54 16.82
C PHE A 94 16.38 2.03 15.65
N PHE A 95 16.08 1.15 14.69
CA PHE A 95 15.31 1.52 13.51
C PHE A 95 14.17 0.53 13.28
N ALA A 96 12.98 1.07 13.05
CA ALA A 96 11.79 0.30 12.72
C ALA A 96 10.97 1.03 11.63
N GLY A 97 10.03 0.31 11.05
CA GLY A 97 9.24 0.69 9.87
C GLY A 97 9.30 -0.40 8.81
N GLU A 98 8.30 -0.46 7.93
CA GLU A 98 8.20 -1.51 6.89
C GLU A 98 9.45 -1.60 5.99
N ALA A 99 10.19 -0.50 5.81
CA ALA A 99 11.48 -0.49 5.10
C ALA A 99 12.57 -1.36 5.73
N THR A 100 12.38 -1.76 6.98
CA THR A 100 13.33 -2.57 7.77
C THR A 100 12.89 -4.03 7.92
N ASP A 101 11.72 -4.40 7.41
CA ASP A 101 11.18 -5.75 7.50
C ASP A 101 11.43 -6.53 6.20
N THR A 102 11.99 -7.75 6.31
CA THR A 102 12.30 -8.58 5.14
C THR A 102 11.19 -9.56 4.77
N GLU A 103 10.29 -9.83 5.71
CA GLU A 103 9.21 -10.79 5.51
C GLU A 103 7.96 -10.09 4.99
N HIS A 104 7.65 -8.89 5.48
CA HIS A 104 6.44 -8.18 5.12
C HIS A 104 6.71 -6.72 4.74
N PRO A 105 7.64 -6.45 3.81
CA PRO A 105 7.93 -5.08 3.37
C PRO A 105 6.68 -4.41 2.79
N ALA A 106 6.62 -3.08 2.79
CA ALA A 106 5.50 -2.30 2.29
C ALA A 106 4.13 -2.49 2.98
N THR A 107 4.03 -3.33 4.00
CA THR A 107 2.75 -3.62 4.69
C THR A 107 2.62 -2.95 6.06
N VAL A 108 1.37 -2.81 6.53
CA VAL A 108 1.07 -2.31 7.89
C VAL A 108 1.57 -3.29 8.96
N HIS A 109 1.41 -4.60 8.76
CA HIS A 109 1.85 -5.61 9.72
C HIS A 109 3.37 -5.76 9.76
N GLY A 110 4.07 -5.56 8.63
CA GLY A 110 5.53 -5.45 8.63
C GLY A 110 6.03 -4.23 9.39
N ALA A 111 5.31 -3.10 9.31
CA ALA A 111 5.60 -1.96 10.17
C ALA A 111 5.42 -2.31 11.65
N LEU A 112 4.31 -2.96 12.03
CA LEU A 112 4.08 -3.41 13.41
C LEU A 112 5.20 -4.36 13.89
N ALA A 113 5.47 -5.43 13.15
CA ALA A 113 6.46 -6.44 13.47
C ALA A 113 7.87 -5.83 13.64
N SER A 114 8.25 -4.89 12.78
CA SER A 114 9.53 -4.19 12.90
C SER A 114 9.62 -3.32 14.17
N GLY A 115 8.51 -2.75 14.63
CA GLY A 115 8.43 -2.00 15.89
C GLY A 115 8.63 -2.90 17.10
N GLN A 116 7.94 -4.04 17.12
CA GLN A 116 8.07 -5.05 18.16
C GLN A 116 9.50 -5.63 18.20
N ARG A 117 10.12 -5.87 17.04
CA ARG A 117 11.53 -6.25 16.94
C ARG A 117 12.44 -5.20 17.58
N ALA A 118 12.27 -3.91 17.25
CA ALA A 118 13.08 -2.84 17.83
C ALA A 118 12.88 -2.72 19.35
N ALA A 119 11.67 -2.98 19.87
CA ALA A 119 11.42 -3.04 21.31
C ALA A 119 12.23 -4.16 22.00
N VAL A 120 12.37 -5.33 21.36
CA VAL A 120 13.24 -6.41 21.87
C VAL A 120 14.70 -5.97 21.85
N GLU A 121 15.19 -5.41 20.73
CA GLU A 121 16.57 -4.93 20.61
C GLU A 121 16.92 -3.87 21.68
N VAL A 122 15.99 -2.95 21.98
CA VAL A 122 16.14 -1.94 23.05
C VAL A 122 16.25 -2.60 24.43
N GLN A 123 15.44 -3.63 24.69
CA GLN A 123 15.47 -4.35 25.97
C GLN A 123 16.80 -5.11 26.14
N GLU A 124 17.27 -5.78 25.09
CA GLU A 124 18.56 -6.49 25.09
C GLU A 124 19.74 -5.55 25.35
N ALA A 125 19.71 -4.35 24.75
CA ALA A 125 20.69 -3.30 24.99
C ALA A 125 20.72 -2.79 26.45
N SER A 126 19.63 -2.98 27.21
CA SER A 126 19.54 -2.75 28.66
C SER A 126 20.02 -1.36 29.12
N LYS A 127 19.89 -0.32 28.27
CA LYS A 127 20.27 1.04 28.67
C LYS A 127 19.29 1.58 29.71
N PRO A 128 19.74 2.26 30.77
CA PRO A 128 18.85 2.90 31.73
C PRO A 128 18.23 4.19 31.16
N GLY A 129 17.10 4.61 31.73
CA GLY A 129 16.43 5.88 31.41
C GLY A 129 15.31 5.77 30.38
N LEU A 130 14.70 6.92 30.09
CA LEU A 130 13.62 7.11 29.13
C LEU A 130 13.99 6.56 27.75
N ILE A 131 13.05 5.89 27.10
CA ILE A 131 13.15 5.53 25.69
C ILE A 131 12.33 6.53 24.88
N VAL A 132 12.96 7.17 23.90
CA VAL A 132 12.27 8.07 22.97
C VAL A 132 11.92 7.29 21.71
N VAL A 133 10.67 7.33 21.26
CA VAL A 133 10.26 6.78 19.97
C VAL A 133 9.91 7.94 19.06
N VAL A 134 10.60 8.06 17.91
CA VAL A 134 10.35 9.12 16.94
C VAL A 134 9.42 8.60 15.86
N GLY A 135 8.20 9.14 15.84
CA GLY A 135 7.07 8.76 14.97
C GLY A 135 6.01 7.94 15.70
N ALA A 136 4.74 8.36 15.58
CA ALA A 136 3.57 7.66 16.09
C ALA A 136 2.80 6.92 14.97
N GLY A 137 3.52 6.41 13.98
CA GLY A 137 3.00 5.42 13.04
C GLY A 137 2.94 4.02 13.66
N VAL A 138 2.43 3.04 12.92
CA VAL A 138 2.22 1.67 13.41
C VAL A 138 3.49 1.06 14.02
N ALA A 139 4.66 1.25 13.39
CA ALA A 139 5.94 0.77 13.92
C ALA A 139 6.30 1.43 15.27
N GLY A 140 6.14 2.75 15.38
CA GLY A 140 6.44 3.48 16.61
C GLY A 140 5.47 3.14 17.74
N LEU A 141 4.17 3.08 17.45
CA LEU A 141 3.17 2.68 18.43
C LEU A 141 3.38 1.23 18.90
N GLY A 142 3.70 0.31 17.98
CA GLY A 142 4.05 -1.07 18.31
C GLY A 142 5.27 -1.16 19.23
N ALA A 143 6.36 -0.46 18.89
CA ALA A 143 7.55 -0.43 19.73
C ALA A 143 7.26 0.16 21.13
N ALA A 144 6.56 1.29 21.18
CA ALA A 144 6.25 1.98 22.42
C ALA A 144 5.33 1.16 23.34
N ARG A 145 4.34 0.46 22.76
CA ARG A 145 3.44 -0.44 23.50
C ARG A 145 4.20 -1.58 24.15
N ASP A 146 5.06 -2.28 23.41
CA ASP A 146 5.81 -3.42 23.94
C ASP A 146 6.83 -2.97 24.99
N LEU A 147 7.51 -1.85 24.78
CA LEU A 147 8.43 -1.28 25.77
C LEU A 147 7.71 -0.84 27.05
N THR A 148 6.55 -0.19 26.93
CA THR A 148 5.73 0.22 28.08
C THR A 148 5.22 -1.00 28.84
N ALA A 149 4.76 -2.05 28.14
CA ALA A 149 4.35 -3.32 28.74
C ALA A 149 5.50 -4.03 29.47
N ALA A 150 6.73 -3.86 29.01
CA ALA A 150 7.94 -4.31 29.69
C ALA A 150 8.36 -3.41 30.88
N GLY A 151 7.56 -2.42 31.25
CA GLY A 151 7.82 -1.52 32.37
C GLY A 151 8.87 -0.44 32.10
N ARG A 152 9.21 -0.18 30.83
CA ARG A 152 10.10 0.91 30.44
C ARG A 152 9.34 2.24 30.44
N GLU A 153 10.01 3.30 30.87
CA GLU A 153 9.53 4.66 30.66
C GLU A 153 9.73 5.03 29.18
N VAL A 154 8.65 5.40 28.49
CA VAL A 154 8.63 5.67 27.04
C VAL A 154 7.88 6.96 26.75
N VAL A 155 8.41 7.76 25.82
CA VAL A 155 7.69 8.87 25.19
C VAL A 155 7.73 8.71 23.67
N VAL A 156 6.60 8.90 23.01
CA VAL A 156 6.51 8.93 21.54
C VAL A 156 6.43 10.39 21.08
N VAL A 157 7.29 10.77 20.15
CA VAL A 157 7.39 12.14 19.62
C VAL A 157 7.00 12.11 18.14
N GLU A 158 5.93 12.83 17.78
CA GLU A 158 5.32 12.80 16.45
C GLU A 158 5.25 14.19 15.84
N SER A 159 5.69 14.32 14.58
CA SER A 159 5.70 15.59 13.85
C SER A 159 4.30 16.12 13.56
N ARG A 160 3.34 15.24 13.29
CA ARG A 160 1.97 15.60 12.92
C ARG A 160 1.11 15.90 14.14
N GLN A 161 -0.04 16.52 13.89
CA GLN A 161 -1.13 16.69 14.85
C GLN A 161 -2.03 15.44 14.97
N ARG A 162 -1.55 14.27 14.52
CA ARG A 162 -2.28 13.00 14.56
C ARG A 162 -1.32 11.81 14.63
N ILE A 163 -1.81 10.71 15.18
CA ILE A 163 -1.15 9.40 15.12
C ILE A 163 -1.43 8.67 13.78
N GLY A 164 -0.84 7.49 13.61
CA GLY A 164 -1.09 6.57 12.49
C GLY A 164 -0.14 6.70 11.31
N GLY A 165 0.46 7.89 11.11
CA GLY A 165 1.41 8.13 10.02
C GLY A 165 0.77 7.89 8.64
N ARG A 166 1.29 6.91 7.90
CA ARG A 166 0.78 6.49 6.58
C ARG A 166 -0.43 5.55 6.64
N VAL A 167 -0.87 5.17 7.83
CA VAL A 167 -2.19 4.56 8.05
C VAL A 167 -3.09 5.67 8.57
N TRP A 168 -3.91 6.22 7.68
CA TRP A 168 -4.71 7.41 7.97
C TRP A 168 -6.10 7.22 7.42
N SER A 169 -7.09 7.31 8.30
CA SER A 169 -8.51 7.27 7.93
C SER A 169 -9.14 8.65 8.08
N ASP A 170 -10.05 8.97 7.17
CA ASP A 170 -10.91 10.14 7.22
C ASP A 170 -12.38 9.73 7.09
N THR A 171 -13.30 10.68 7.28
CA THR A 171 -14.73 10.47 7.06
C THR A 171 -15.14 11.12 5.74
N VAL A 172 -15.72 10.33 4.84
CA VAL A 172 -16.23 10.77 3.54
C VAL A 172 -17.69 10.36 3.44
N GLY A 173 -18.58 11.33 3.20
CA GLY A 173 -20.02 11.04 3.14
C GLY A 173 -20.63 10.51 4.45
N GLY A 174 -19.95 10.65 5.58
CA GLY A 174 -20.36 10.06 6.87
C GLY A 174 -19.78 8.67 7.17
N ALA A 175 -19.09 8.05 6.20
CA ALA A 175 -18.45 6.75 6.37
C ALA A 175 -16.92 6.84 6.55
N PRO A 176 -16.29 5.90 7.28
CA PRO A 176 -14.84 5.87 7.43
C PRO A 176 -14.16 5.31 6.17
N VAL A 177 -13.12 6.00 5.69
CA VAL A 177 -12.32 5.57 4.53
C VAL A 177 -10.84 5.75 4.84
N ASP A 178 -10.04 4.73 4.54
CA ASP A 178 -8.58 4.78 4.66
C ASP A 178 -7.94 5.49 3.46
N LEU A 179 -7.33 6.64 3.71
CA LEU A 179 -6.57 7.44 2.76
C LEU A 179 -5.15 6.87 2.52
N GLY A 180 -4.65 6.09 3.49
CA GLY A 180 -3.35 5.43 3.43
C GLY A 180 -3.46 3.91 3.28
N GLY A 181 -2.71 3.15 4.09
CA GLY A 181 -2.86 1.69 4.14
C GLY A 181 -4.30 1.29 4.50
N SER A 182 -4.92 0.43 3.68
CA SER A 182 -6.32 -0.01 3.81
C SER A 182 -6.50 -1.51 3.96
N TRP A 183 -5.58 -2.31 3.41
CA TRP A 183 -5.68 -3.75 3.43
C TRP A 183 -4.90 -4.38 4.58
N LEU A 184 -5.45 -5.46 5.11
CA LEU A 184 -4.72 -6.50 5.83
C LEU A 184 -4.38 -7.57 4.81
N HIS A 185 -3.11 -7.65 4.42
CA HIS A 185 -2.67 -8.68 3.48
C HIS A 185 -2.43 -10.01 4.20
N GLY A 186 -3.08 -11.08 3.72
CA GLY A 186 -2.97 -12.44 4.23
C GLY A 186 -3.49 -12.66 5.65
N LEU A 187 -4.79 -12.94 5.80
CA LEU A 187 -5.47 -12.96 7.11
C LEU A 187 -5.05 -14.06 8.10
N ARG A 188 -4.52 -15.20 7.63
CA ARG A 188 -4.27 -16.37 8.51
C ARG A 188 -3.15 -16.13 9.51
N ASP A 189 -2.10 -15.42 9.10
CA ASP A 189 -0.86 -15.26 9.87
C ASP A 189 -0.57 -13.78 10.19
N ASN A 190 -1.54 -12.89 9.90
CA ASN A 190 -1.40 -11.45 10.09
C ASN A 190 -1.90 -11.03 11.49
N PRO A 191 -1.02 -10.50 12.36
CA PRO A 191 -1.39 -10.15 13.74
C PRO A 191 -2.42 -9.02 13.83
N LEU A 192 -2.62 -8.25 12.76
CA LEU A 192 -3.66 -7.23 12.70
C LEU A 192 -5.06 -7.84 12.55
N ALA A 193 -5.16 -9.06 11.98
CA ALA A 193 -6.44 -9.77 11.90
C ALA A 193 -6.89 -10.24 13.29
N ASP A 194 -5.98 -10.80 14.08
CA ASP A 194 -6.24 -11.14 15.49
C ASP A 194 -6.61 -9.89 16.31
N LEU A 195 -5.93 -8.77 16.05
CA LEU A 195 -6.21 -7.51 16.71
C LEU A 195 -7.59 -6.97 16.33
N ALA A 196 -7.96 -7.00 15.05
CA ALA A 196 -9.29 -6.62 14.58
C ALA A 196 -10.37 -7.47 15.25
N ALA A 197 -10.19 -8.79 15.31
CA ALA A 197 -11.09 -9.70 16.01
C ALA A 197 -11.20 -9.37 17.51
N SER A 198 -10.09 -9.03 18.18
CA SER A 198 -10.10 -8.63 19.60
C SER A 198 -10.80 -7.30 19.88
N LEU A 199 -11.01 -6.50 18.84
CA LEU A 199 -11.69 -5.20 18.88
C LEU A 199 -13.12 -5.28 18.33
N ASP A 200 -13.62 -6.49 18.05
CA ASP A 200 -14.92 -6.73 17.41
C ASP A 200 -15.09 -5.97 16.09
N ILE A 201 -14.00 -5.89 15.29
CA ILE A 201 -14.01 -5.25 13.97
C ILE A 201 -14.22 -6.31 12.89
N ASP A 202 -15.31 -6.18 12.14
CA ASP A 202 -15.55 -7.00 10.96
C ASP A 202 -14.53 -6.70 9.86
N LEU A 203 -14.00 -7.76 9.26
CA LEU A 203 -13.12 -7.68 8.10
C LEU A 203 -13.91 -8.02 6.85
N VAL A 204 -13.95 -7.09 5.90
CA VAL A 204 -14.60 -7.27 4.59
C VAL A 204 -13.55 -7.79 3.62
N GLY A 205 -13.68 -9.06 3.24
CA GLY A 205 -12.77 -9.71 2.29
C GLY A 205 -12.82 -9.02 0.92
N THR A 206 -11.68 -8.95 0.25
CA THR A 206 -11.60 -8.49 -1.14
C THR A 206 -11.68 -9.70 -2.06
N ASP A 207 -12.70 -9.74 -2.91
CA ASP A 207 -12.85 -10.72 -3.98
C ASP A 207 -12.23 -10.20 -5.28
N TYR A 208 -11.14 -10.82 -5.71
CA TYR A 208 -10.47 -10.47 -6.95
C TYR A 208 -11.09 -11.19 -8.17
N GLU A 209 -11.98 -12.17 -7.98
CA GLU A 209 -12.73 -12.87 -9.05
C GLU A 209 -13.88 -12.00 -9.57
N ASP A 210 -14.51 -11.23 -8.69
CA ASP A 210 -15.64 -10.35 -9.02
C ASP A 210 -15.21 -8.99 -9.61
N ALA A 211 -13.96 -8.89 -10.07
CA ALA A 211 -13.47 -7.69 -10.73
C ALA A 211 -14.01 -7.57 -12.17
N VAL A 212 -14.37 -6.36 -12.59
CA VAL A 212 -14.78 -6.07 -13.97
C VAL A 212 -13.69 -5.29 -14.71
N LEU A 213 -13.43 -5.66 -15.97
CA LEU A 213 -12.47 -4.98 -16.84
C LEU A 213 -13.17 -4.22 -17.95
N PHE A 214 -12.85 -2.94 -18.11
CA PHE A 214 -13.27 -2.10 -19.23
C PHE A 214 -12.11 -1.81 -20.17
N ASP A 215 -12.36 -1.88 -21.50
CA ASP A 215 -11.39 -1.46 -22.52
C ASP A 215 -11.53 0.04 -22.84
N ALA A 216 -10.62 0.59 -23.64
CA ALA A 216 -10.53 2.01 -23.97
C ALA A 216 -11.80 2.64 -24.55
N ASP A 217 -12.66 1.85 -25.21
CA ASP A 217 -13.96 2.33 -25.73
C ASP A 217 -15.05 2.43 -24.64
N GLY A 218 -14.71 2.03 -23.42
CA GLY A 218 -15.55 2.06 -22.24
C GLY A 218 -16.44 0.84 -22.08
N ARG A 219 -16.30 -0.20 -22.91
CA ARG A 219 -17.12 -1.42 -22.80
C ARG A 219 -16.45 -2.47 -21.90
N PRO A 220 -17.24 -3.26 -21.16
CA PRO A 220 -16.70 -4.39 -20.43
C PRO A 220 -16.13 -5.42 -21.40
N VAL A 221 -15.02 -6.03 -21.02
CA VAL A 221 -14.36 -7.11 -21.76
C VAL A 221 -14.03 -8.26 -20.82
N ASP A 222 -14.02 -9.47 -21.37
CA ASP A 222 -13.67 -10.66 -20.61
C ASP A 222 -12.16 -10.67 -20.31
N TRP A 223 -11.79 -11.06 -19.09
CA TRP A 223 -10.39 -11.14 -18.65
C TRP A 223 -9.54 -12.06 -19.51
N SER A 224 -10.14 -13.06 -20.17
CA SER A 224 -9.43 -13.98 -21.09
C SER A 224 -8.75 -13.27 -22.27
N HIS A 225 -9.16 -12.05 -22.60
CA HIS A 225 -8.48 -11.22 -23.60
C HIS A 225 -7.07 -10.79 -23.16
N LEU A 226 -6.79 -10.77 -21.85
CA LEU A 226 -5.51 -10.40 -21.27
C LEU A 226 -4.67 -11.60 -20.84
N ASP A 227 -5.21 -12.83 -20.85
CA ASP A 227 -4.53 -14.05 -20.37
C ASP A 227 -3.11 -14.18 -20.92
N HIS A 228 -2.95 -14.04 -22.23
CA HIS A 228 -1.65 -14.16 -22.88
C HIS A 228 -0.66 -13.06 -22.46
N LEU A 229 -1.14 -11.85 -22.13
CA LEU A 229 -0.30 -10.75 -21.65
C LEU A 229 0.11 -10.95 -20.20
N TYR A 230 -0.82 -11.46 -19.37
CA TYR A 230 -0.50 -11.88 -18.00
C TYR A 230 0.55 -12.99 -18.00
N ASP A 231 0.40 -14.03 -18.83
CA ASP A 231 1.39 -15.11 -18.98
C ASP A 231 2.77 -14.54 -19.38
N LEU A 232 2.82 -13.61 -20.35
CA LEU A 232 4.07 -12.97 -20.77
C LEU A 232 4.74 -12.15 -19.65
N VAL A 233 3.96 -11.38 -18.90
CA VAL A 233 4.46 -10.59 -17.76
C VAL A 233 4.92 -11.52 -16.63
N GLU A 234 4.19 -12.60 -16.35
CA GLU A 234 4.58 -13.63 -15.37
C GLU A 234 5.89 -14.32 -15.72
N ASP A 235 6.03 -14.77 -16.97
CA ASP A 235 7.26 -15.38 -17.46
C ASP A 235 8.44 -14.40 -17.35
N MET A 236 8.22 -13.13 -17.71
CA MET A 236 9.24 -12.09 -17.58
C MET A 236 9.66 -11.90 -16.13
N LEU A 237 8.72 -11.70 -15.19
CA LEU A 237 9.01 -11.44 -13.78
C LEU A 237 9.69 -12.65 -13.10
N SER A 238 9.33 -13.86 -13.53
CA SER A 238 9.90 -15.11 -13.03
C SER A 238 11.28 -15.45 -13.63
N SER A 239 11.65 -14.84 -14.75
CA SER A 239 12.87 -15.17 -15.50
C SER A 239 14.18 -14.78 -14.80
N SER A 240 14.13 -13.88 -13.81
CA SER A 240 15.33 -13.26 -13.23
C SER A 240 15.16 -12.94 -11.75
N ARG A 241 16.23 -13.14 -10.99
CA ARG A 241 16.38 -12.69 -9.59
C ARG A 241 17.48 -11.63 -9.45
N SER A 242 17.81 -10.95 -10.54
CA SER A 242 18.84 -9.92 -10.59
C SER A 242 18.48 -8.73 -9.69
N THR A 243 19.49 -8.09 -9.09
CA THR A 243 19.27 -6.81 -8.41
C THR A 243 19.24 -5.62 -9.37
N ARG A 244 19.41 -5.83 -10.68
CA ARG A 244 19.29 -4.76 -11.69
C ARG A 244 17.83 -4.38 -11.93
N SER A 245 17.62 -3.17 -12.44
CA SER A 245 16.32 -2.68 -12.92
C SER A 245 15.66 -3.64 -13.92
N MET A 246 14.33 -3.73 -13.88
CA MET A 246 13.55 -4.54 -14.81
C MET A 246 13.21 -3.85 -16.14
N ALA A 247 13.53 -2.55 -16.29
CA ALA A 247 13.22 -1.76 -17.49
C ALA A 247 13.62 -2.45 -18.81
N THR A 248 14.83 -2.99 -18.91
CA THR A 248 15.29 -3.62 -20.16
C THR A 248 14.42 -4.81 -20.58
N ALA A 249 13.92 -5.59 -19.62
CA ALA A 249 13.06 -6.73 -19.95
C ALA A 249 11.64 -6.30 -20.28
N VAL A 250 11.12 -5.27 -19.61
CA VAL A 250 9.83 -4.67 -19.99
C VAL A 250 9.90 -4.05 -21.39
N ASP A 251 11.00 -3.39 -21.75
CA ASP A 251 11.21 -2.87 -23.09
C ASP A 251 11.33 -3.98 -24.14
N GLU A 252 11.94 -5.11 -23.79
CA GLU A 252 11.96 -6.30 -24.63
C GLU A 252 10.54 -6.84 -24.86
N LEU A 253 9.78 -7.03 -23.78
CA LEU A 253 8.40 -7.51 -23.82
C LEU A 253 7.52 -6.60 -24.67
N ARG A 254 7.63 -5.29 -24.47
CA ARG A 254 7.01 -4.28 -25.32
C ARG A 254 7.28 -4.59 -26.79
N ARG A 255 8.54 -4.74 -27.23
CA ARG A 255 8.84 -5.00 -28.65
C ARG A 255 8.24 -6.31 -29.21
N GLN A 256 7.83 -7.25 -28.37
CA GLN A 256 7.26 -8.54 -28.79
C GLN A 256 5.74 -8.52 -28.97
N VAL A 257 5.05 -7.54 -28.40
CA VAL A 257 3.58 -7.43 -28.44
C VAL A 257 3.15 -6.49 -29.58
N GLU A 258 2.19 -6.92 -30.39
CA GLU A 258 1.62 -6.14 -31.49
C GLU A 258 0.97 -4.82 -30.98
N ASP A 259 0.78 -3.85 -31.88
CA ASP A 259 0.30 -2.50 -31.50
C ASP A 259 -1.10 -2.52 -30.88
N GLU A 260 -1.99 -3.44 -31.30
CA GLU A 260 -3.37 -3.52 -30.79
C GLU A 260 -3.41 -3.93 -29.31
N ASP A 261 -2.57 -4.90 -28.91
CA ASP A 261 -2.49 -5.38 -27.53
C ASP A 261 -1.52 -4.55 -26.67
N ARG A 262 -0.75 -3.65 -27.28
CA ARG A 262 0.20 -2.80 -26.55
C ARG A 262 -0.46 -2.03 -25.41
N ARG A 263 -1.66 -1.50 -25.62
CA ARG A 263 -2.40 -0.75 -24.59
C ARG A 263 -2.76 -1.65 -23.41
N ARG A 264 -3.25 -2.86 -23.69
CA ARG A 264 -3.60 -3.84 -22.65
C ARG A 264 -2.35 -4.32 -21.92
N LEU A 265 -1.22 -4.46 -22.61
CA LEU A 265 0.07 -4.77 -21.97
C LEU A 265 0.46 -3.69 -20.97
N GLU A 266 0.33 -2.41 -21.32
CA GLU A 266 0.65 -1.33 -20.36
C GLU A 266 -0.30 -1.33 -19.15
N TYR A 267 -1.57 -1.72 -19.32
CA TYR A 267 -2.46 -1.97 -18.18
C TYR A 267 -1.95 -3.12 -17.30
N VAL A 268 -1.59 -4.27 -17.88
CA VAL A 268 -1.06 -5.42 -17.13
C VAL A 268 0.22 -5.04 -16.39
N LEU A 269 1.16 -4.36 -17.05
CA LEU A 269 2.40 -3.89 -16.42
C LEU A 269 2.10 -2.95 -15.23
N ALA A 270 1.19 -1.99 -15.39
CA ALA A 270 0.84 -1.06 -14.32
C ALA A 270 0.10 -1.76 -13.15
N SER A 271 -0.79 -2.70 -13.44
CA SER A 271 -1.49 -3.53 -12.44
C SER A 271 -0.51 -4.41 -11.66
N GLU A 272 0.37 -5.12 -12.35
CA GLU A 272 1.24 -6.14 -11.75
C GLU A 272 2.56 -5.62 -11.18
N ILE A 273 2.97 -4.40 -11.55
CA ILE A 273 4.23 -3.79 -11.11
C ILE A 273 3.91 -2.49 -10.36
N ASP A 274 3.46 -1.45 -11.05
CA ASP A 274 3.35 -0.11 -10.48
C ASP A 274 2.44 -0.11 -9.23
N HIS A 275 1.27 -0.74 -9.31
CA HIS A 275 0.30 -0.76 -8.21
C HIS A 275 0.75 -1.61 -7.02
N TRP A 276 1.48 -2.71 -7.23
CA TRP A 276 2.00 -3.53 -6.12
C TRP A 276 3.21 -2.90 -5.42
N PHE A 277 4.09 -2.23 -6.18
CA PHE A 277 5.37 -1.74 -5.65
C PHE A 277 5.43 -0.21 -5.47
N ALA A 278 4.37 0.51 -5.88
CA ALA A 278 4.32 1.97 -5.94
C ALA A 278 5.49 2.58 -6.75
N ALA A 279 6.00 1.83 -7.72
CA ALA A 279 7.19 2.17 -8.49
C ALA A 279 7.16 1.50 -9.86
N GLY A 280 7.71 2.19 -10.87
CA GLY A 280 7.77 1.68 -12.23
C GLY A 280 8.91 0.68 -12.45
N PRO A 281 8.89 -0.04 -13.60
CA PRO A 281 9.93 -0.97 -14.00
C PRO A 281 11.36 -0.42 -14.02
N GLU A 282 11.52 0.89 -14.29
CA GLU A 282 12.80 1.58 -14.27
C GLU A 282 13.45 1.61 -12.89
N ASP A 283 12.64 1.76 -11.84
CA ASP A 283 13.10 1.95 -10.48
C ASP A 283 13.13 0.63 -9.72
N LEU A 284 12.37 -0.37 -10.12
CA LEU A 284 12.26 -1.63 -9.39
C LEU A 284 13.35 -2.63 -9.81
N ALA A 285 14.06 -3.21 -8.83
CA ALA A 285 14.94 -4.34 -9.08
C ALA A 285 14.12 -5.60 -9.42
N PHE A 286 14.64 -6.43 -10.32
CA PHE A 286 14.05 -7.74 -10.62
C PHE A 286 13.83 -8.62 -9.39
N SER A 287 14.76 -8.60 -8.43
CA SER A 287 14.61 -9.34 -7.17
C SER A 287 13.49 -8.81 -6.27
N GLY A 288 12.99 -7.59 -6.51
CA GLY A 288 11.93 -6.94 -5.74
C GLY A 288 10.66 -7.76 -5.68
N VAL A 289 10.28 -8.35 -6.81
CA VAL A 289 9.06 -9.15 -6.91
C VAL A 289 9.17 -10.54 -6.27
N HIS A 290 10.35 -10.88 -5.77
CA HIS A 290 10.64 -12.13 -5.06
C HIS A 290 10.90 -11.90 -3.57
N GLU A 291 10.74 -10.66 -3.09
CA GLU A 291 10.92 -10.32 -1.67
C GLU A 291 9.66 -10.60 -0.86
N GLY A 292 9.85 -10.91 0.43
CA GLY A 292 8.77 -11.13 1.39
C GLY A 292 8.33 -12.57 1.53
N GLY A 293 7.71 -12.85 2.68
CA GLY A 293 6.87 -14.00 2.95
C GLY A 293 5.41 -13.63 2.69
N TRP A 294 4.70 -14.52 2.02
CA TRP A 294 3.29 -14.31 1.71
C TRP A 294 2.42 -14.97 2.77
N SER A 295 1.66 -14.15 3.50
CA SER A 295 0.66 -14.62 4.45
C SER A 295 -0.55 -15.17 3.68
N ARG A 296 -1.08 -16.32 4.12
CA ARG A 296 -2.22 -16.98 3.47
C ARG A 296 -3.54 -16.39 3.96
N GLY A 297 -4.64 -16.69 3.26
CA GLY A 297 -5.99 -16.41 3.76
C GLY A 297 -6.70 -15.19 3.16
N GLY A 298 -6.22 -14.70 2.01
CA GLY A 298 -6.82 -13.58 1.29
C GLY A 298 -6.51 -12.23 1.95
N ASP A 299 -7.07 -11.18 1.36
CA ASP A 299 -6.91 -9.80 1.80
C ASP A 299 -8.28 -9.25 2.25
N ALA A 300 -8.27 -8.34 3.23
CA ALA A 300 -9.49 -7.71 3.69
C ALA A 300 -9.26 -6.27 4.15
N VAL A 301 -10.33 -5.48 4.17
CA VAL A 301 -10.35 -4.14 4.76
C VAL A 301 -11.17 -4.16 6.05
N PRO A 302 -10.79 -3.41 7.11
CA PRO A 302 -11.62 -3.29 8.30
C PRO A 302 -12.87 -2.46 8.00
N ALA A 303 -14.05 -2.92 8.41
CA ALA A 303 -15.30 -2.19 8.20
C ALA A 303 -15.32 -0.80 8.86
N THR A 304 -14.52 -0.65 9.90
CA THR A 304 -14.35 0.59 10.66
C THR A 304 -13.21 1.48 10.15
N SER A 305 -12.56 1.11 9.04
CA SER A 305 -11.21 1.52 8.67
C SER A 305 -10.15 1.10 9.70
N TYR A 306 -8.89 1.41 9.43
CA TYR A 306 -7.78 1.18 10.37
C TYR A 306 -7.82 2.03 11.64
N ARG A 307 -8.68 3.06 11.72
CA ARG A 307 -8.66 4.04 12.82
C ARG A 307 -8.71 3.40 14.22
N PRO A 308 -9.65 2.48 14.53
CA PRO A 308 -9.72 1.90 15.87
C PRO A 308 -8.50 1.03 16.22
N ILE A 309 -7.89 0.38 15.23
CA ILE A 309 -6.65 -0.39 15.42
C ILE A 309 -5.51 0.55 15.83
N ILE A 310 -5.38 1.70 15.16
CA ILE A 310 -4.35 2.71 15.47
C ILE A 310 -4.59 3.33 16.86
N GLU A 311 -5.82 3.67 17.19
CA GLU A 311 -6.19 4.21 18.51
C GLU A 311 -5.92 3.21 19.64
N HIS A 312 -6.21 1.94 19.42
CA HIS A 312 -5.90 0.88 20.36
C HIS A 312 -4.39 0.69 20.57
N LEU A 313 -3.59 0.76 19.50
CA LEU A 313 -2.13 0.72 19.62
C LEU A 313 -1.56 1.90 20.43
N ALA A 314 -2.23 3.06 20.42
CA ALA A 314 -1.82 4.25 21.17
C ALA A 314 -2.34 4.30 22.62
N THR A 315 -3.24 3.40 23.01
CA THR A 315 -3.90 3.45 24.31
C THR A 315 -2.90 3.34 25.47
N GLY A 316 -2.92 4.33 26.36
CA GLY A 316 -2.06 4.37 27.55
C GLY A 316 -0.61 4.81 27.29
N LEU A 317 -0.26 5.22 26.06
CA LEU A 317 1.08 5.72 25.72
C LEU A 317 1.19 7.24 25.93
N ASP A 318 2.37 7.72 26.33
CA ASP A 318 2.70 9.15 26.31
C ASP A 318 3.08 9.57 24.88
N VAL A 319 2.13 10.12 24.13
CA VAL A 319 2.33 10.57 22.74
C VAL A 319 2.30 12.10 22.68
N ARG A 320 3.39 12.71 22.20
CA ARG A 320 3.58 14.15 21.99
C ARG A 320 3.46 14.48 20.51
N LEU A 321 2.29 14.96 20.12
CA LEU A 321 1.97 15.40 18.75
C LEU A 321 2.53 16.80 18.47
N GLY A 322 2.75 17.14 17.21
CA GLY A 322 3.21 18.47 16.79
C GLY A 322 4.66 18.78 17.18
N HIS A 323 5.51 17.77 17.31
CA HIS A 323 6.90 17.90 17.73
C HIS A 323 7.85 17.38 16.62
N PRO A 324 8.05 18.11 15.51
CA PRO A 324 8.96 17.68 14.46
C PRO A 324 10.39 17.56 14.97
N VAL A 325 10.97 16.36 14.87
CA VAL A 325 12.37 16.12 15.22
C VAL A 325 13.26 16.62 14.10
N SER A 326 14.27 17.41 14.44
CA SER A 326 15.27 17.95 13.50
C SER A 326 16.67 17.39 13.74
N GLU A 327 16.94 16.87 14.94
CA GLU A 327 18.26 16.35 15.30
C GLU A 327 18.19 15.22 16.33
N VAL A 328 19.08 14.25 16.18
CA VAL A 328 19.30 13.12 17.08
C VAL A 328 20.79 13.05 17.41
N VAL A 329 21.16 13.39 18.65
CA VAL A 329 22.54 13.35 19.14
C VAL A 329 22.73 12.20 20.11
N ARG A 330 23.71 11.35 19.83
CA ARG A 330 24.16 10.25 20.68
C ARG A 330 25.39 10.70 21.46
N THR A 331 25.40 10.45 22.76
CA THR A 331 26.51 10.75 23.67
C THR A 331 26.85 9.51 24.49
N GLU A 332 27.95 9.54 25.24
CA GLU A 332 28.26 8.47 26.20
C GLU A 332 27.15 8.29 27.24
N GLY A 333 26.45 9.37 27.62
CA GLY A 333 25.41 9.37 28.65
C GLY A 333 24.01 8.97 28.17
N GLY A 334 23.73 9.00 26.86
CA GLY A 334 22.37 8.86 26.36
C GLY A 334 22.17 9.39 24.95
N VAL A 335 20.92 9.71 24.65
CA VAL A 335 20.49 10.35 23.41
C VAL A 335 19.76 11.64 23.73
N ARG A 336 19.94 12.65 22.88
CA ARG A 336 19.23 13.93 22.90
C ARG A 336 18.51 14.11 21.57
N ILE A 337 17.22 14.37 21.63
CA ILE A 337 16.34 14.52 20.48
C ILE A 337 15.83 15.95 20.47
N THR A 338 16.19 16.70 19.43
CA THR A 338 15.84 18.12 19.31
C THR A 338 14.60 18.26 18.44
N THR A 339 13.64 19.03 18.92
CA THR A 339 12.49 19.53 18.16
C THR A 339 12.56 21.05 18.08
N GLU A 340 11.63 21.70 17.38
CA GLU A 340 11.61 23.17 17.34
C GLU A 340 11.34 23.82 18.71
N GLU A 341 10.50 23.21 19.53
CA GLU A 341 10.03 23.80 20.80
C GLU A 341 10.73 23.22 22.03
N THR A 342 11.17 21.96 21.98
CA THR A 342 11.65 21.21 23.15
C THR A 342 12.75 20.21 22.81
N GLU A 343 13.49 19.78 23.84
CA GLU A 343 14.44 18.66 23.75
C GLU A 343 13.96 17.49 24.61
N PHE A 344 14.17 16.27 24.11
CA PHE A 344 13.94 15.03 24.85
C PHE A 344 15.27 14.33 25.11
N HIS A 345 15.46 13.81 26.33
CA HIS A 345 16.67 13.09 26.72
C HIS A 345 16.33 11.68 27.17
N GLY A 346 17.07 10.70 26.67
CA GLY A 346 16.80 9.29 26.96
C GLY A 346 18.05 8.42 27.00
N GLY A 347 17.86 7.17 27.41
CA GLY A 347 18.89 6.12 27.32
C GLY A 347 19.08 5.61 25.89
N ALA A 348 17.98 5.55 25.13
CA ALA A 348 17.97 5.12 23.74
C ALA A 348 16.82 5.77 22.97
N VAL A 349 16.90 5.71 21.65
CA VAL A 349 15.87 6.17 20.72
C VAL A 349 15.55 5.11 19.67
N VAL A 350 14.27 4.95 19.35
CA VAL A 350 13.78 4.17 18.21
C VAL A 350 13.32 5.14 17.12
N ILE A 351 13.96 5.08 15.96
CA ILE A 351 13.62 5.88 14.78
C ILE A 351 12.63 5.11 13.93
N THR A 352 11.42 5.64 13.80
CA THR A 352 10.33 5.04 13.00
C THR A 352 9.81 5.93 11.89
N VAL A 353 10.57 6.99 11.58
CA VAL A 353 10.23 7.89 10.47
C VAL A 353 10.30 7.14 9.13
N PRO A 354 9.46 7.50 8.15
CA PRO A 354 9.46 6.85 6.84
C PRO A 354 10.82 6.94 6.12
N LEU A 355 11.10 5.97 5.23
CA LEU A 355 12.33 5.92 4.45
C LEU A 355 12.57 7.22 3.66
N GLY A 356 11.53 7.77 3.03
CA GLY A 356 11.62 9.04 2.30
C GLY A 356 12.07 10.23 3.17
N VAL A 357 11.72 10.25 4.46
CA VAL A 357 12.18 11.27 5.43
C VAL A 357 13.67 11.11 5.73
N LEU A 358 14.15 9.87 5.87
CA LEU A 358 15.58 9.57 6.03
C LEU A 358 16.37 9.93 4.77
N GLN A 359 15.85 9.63 3.58
CA GLN A 359 16.48 9.95 2.30
C GLN A 359 16.61 11.46 2.08
N ALA A 360 15.60 12.23 2.51
CA ALA A 360 15.62 13.68 2.43
C ALA A 360 16.63 14.34 3.40
N GLY A 361 17.17 13.60 4.38
CA GLY A 361 18.18 14.12 5.30
C GLY A 361 17.68 15.25 6.21
N THR A 362 16.36 15.31 6.46
CA THR A 362 15.72 16.35 7.27
C THR A 362 16.05 16.25 8.77
N ILE A 363 16.47 15.07 9.23
CA ILE A 363 16.93 14.81 10.59
C ILE A 363 18.45 14.69 10.59
N ARG A 364 19.13 15.56 11.34
CA ARG A 364 20.58 15.48 11.55
C ARG A 364 20.91 14.41 12.59
N PHE A 365 21.81 13.49 12.26
CA PHE A 365 22.35 12.52 13.22
C PHE A 365 23.77 12.92 13.62
N ASP A 366 24.05 12.95 14.92
CA ASP A 366 25.37 13.25 15.48
C ASP A 366 25.78 12.20 16.53
N PRO A 367 26.84 11.41 16.36
CA PRO A 367 27.67 11.30 15.15
C PRO A 367 26.83 10.93 13.92
N ALA A 368 27.38 11.18 12.72
CA ALA A 368 26.73 10.78 11.48
C ALA A 368 26.42 9.28 11.43
N LEU A 369 25.40 8.90 10.65
CA LEU A 369 25.08 7.49 10.43
C LEU A 369 26.26 6.79 9.71
N PRO A 370 26.62 5.55 10.11
CA PRO A 370 27.66 4.77 9.43
C PRO A 370 27.36 4.61 7.94
N THR A 371 28.40 4.54 7.09
CA THR A 371 28.26 4.44 5.63
C THR A 371 27.31 3.31 5.21
N VAL A 372 27.39 2.14 5.85
CA VAL A 372 26.51 0.99 5.59
C VAL A 372 25.03 1.37 5.74
N LYS A 373 24.69 2.17 6.75
CA LYS A 373 23.34 2.65 7.04
C LYS A 373 22.87 3.65 5.99
N SER A 374 23.70 4.66 5.71
CA SER A 374 23.39 5.70 4.73
C SER A 374 23.25 5.13 3.32
N THR A 375 24.09 4.16 2.95
CA THR A 375 23.95 3.42 1.69
C THR A 375 22.64 2.65 1.64
N ALA A 376 22.24 1.96 2.72
CA ALA A 376 20.96 1.26 2.75
C ALA A 376 19.77 2.21 2.57
N ILE A 377 19.79 3.38 3.23
CA ILE A 377 18.78 4.44 3.08
C ILE A 377 18.66 4.88 1.61
N GLN A 378 19.79 5.06 0.92
CA GLN A 378 19.81 5.58 -0.46
C GLN A 378 19.58 4.51 -1.53
N THR A 379 19.79 3.22 -1.22
CA THR A 379 19.63 2.13 -2.21
C THR A 379 18.20 1.58 -2.24
N LEU A 380 17.52 1.58 -1.08
CA LEU A 380 16.09 1.24 -1.05
C LEU A 380 15.29 2.33 -1.77
N GLY A 381 14.25 1.94 -2.48
CA GLY A 381 13.31 2.85 -3.10
C GLY A 381 12.19 3.25 -2.16
N MET A 382 11.65 4.46 -2.35
CA MET A 382 10.45 4.94 -1.68
C MET A 382 9.42 5.26 -2.74
N GLY A 383 8.39 4.42 -2.86
CA GLY A 383 7.37 4.52 -3.90
C GLY A 383 6.32 5.56 -3.58
N THR A 384 5.49 5.86 -4.57
CA THR A 384 4.32 6.74 -4.45
C THR A 384 3.09 6.02 -4.99
N MET A 385 2.06 5.94 -4.15
CA MET A 385 0.72 5.44 -4.48
C MET A 385 -0.26 6.40 -3.83
N ASP A 386 -1.07 7.05 -4.64
CA ASP A 386 -2.06 8.02 -4.21
C ASP A 386 -3.48 7.60 -4.55
N LYS A 387 -4.41 8.12 -3.76
CA LYS A 387 -5.83 7.82 -3.87
C LYS A 387 -6.63 9.05 -4.24
N VAL A 388 -7.65 8.83 -5.06
CA VAL A 388 -8.79 9.72 -5.21
C VAL A 388 -10.03 8.99 -4.68
N VAL A 389 -10.59 9.50 -3.58
CA VAL A 389 -11.82 8.98 -2.97
C VAL A 389 -12.97 9.85 -3.45
N LEU A 390 -13.99 9.26 -4.06
CA LEU A 390 -15.14 9.95 -4.64
C LEU A 390 -16.43 9.39 -4.05
N HIS A 391 -17.24 10.25 -3.43
CA HIS A 391 -18.57 9.89 -2.92
C HIS A 391 -19.65 10.50 -3.81
N PHE A 392 -20.54 9.65 -4.33
CA PHE A 392 -21.64 10.02 -5.20
C PHE A 392 -22.99 9.97 -4.49
N GLU A 393 -23.99 10.68 -5.02
CA GLU A 393 -25.36 10.65 -4.48
C GLU A 393 -26.02 9.28 -4.58
N GLU A 394 -25.74 8.54 -5.65
CA GLU A 394 -26.22 7.18 -5.90
C GLU A 394 -25.14 6.36 -6.64
N PRO A 395 -25.11 5.02 -6.47
CA PRO A 395 -24.19 4.19 -7.21
C PRO A 395 -24.60 4.12 -8.68
N PHE A 396 -23.63 4.24 -9.59
CA PHE A 396 -23.81 4.06 -11.04
C PHE A 396 -23.02 2.87 -11.60
N TRP A 397 -22.38 2.11 -10.71
CA TRP A 397 -21.69 0.85 -10.96
C TRP A 397 -22.45 -0.30 -10.29
N ASP A 398 -22.07 -1.53 -10.60
CA ASP A 398 -22.60 -2.71 -9.90
C ASP A 398 -22.09 -2.72 -8.44
N PRO A 399 -22.96 -2.65 -7.42
CA PRO A 399 -22.54 -2.61 -6.03
C PRO A 399 -21.90 -3.92 -5.54
N ASP A 400 -22.04 -5.02 -6.29
CA ASP A 400 -21.52 -6.33 -5.94
C ASP A 400 -20.10 -6.58 -6.49
N VAL A 401 -19.57 -5.71 -7.38
CA VAL A 401 -18.17 -5.83 -7.82
C VAL A 401 -17.22 -5.16 -6.84
N ASP A 402 -16.12 -5.83 -6.51
CA ASP A 402 -15.13 -5.27 -5.60
C ASP A 402 -14.18 -4.32 -6.33
N LEU A 403 -13.75 -4.67 -7.53
CA LEU A 403 -12.75 -3.92 -8.30
C LEU A 403 -13.22 -3.60 -9.72
N ILE A 404 -12.87 -2.41 -10.18
CA ILE A 404 -13.16 -1.91 -11.51
C ILE A 404 -11.84 -1.54 -12.17
N ALA A 405 -11.48 -2.31 -13.19
CA ALA A 405 -10.28 -2.10 -13.98
C ALA A 405 -10.60 -1.38 -15.29
N TYR A 406 -9.66 -0.54 -15.74
CA TYR A 406 -9.75 0.19 -16.99
C TYR A 406 -8.42 0.14 -17.75
N ALA A 407 -8.42 -0.54 -18.90
CA ALA A 407 -7.31 -0.54 -19.85
C ALA A 407 -7.28 0.79 -20.63
N SER A 408 -6.94 1.85 -19.89
CA SER A 408 -6.98 3.24 -20.33
C SER A 408 -6.10 3.52 -21.56
N PRO A 409 -6.51 4.45 -22.45
CA PRO A 409 -5.63 5.03 -23.46
C PRO A 409 -4.41 5.74 -22.88
N GLU A 410 -4.47 6.18 -21.62
CA GLU A 410 -3.37 6.80 -20.89
C GLU A 410 -2.79 5.80 -19.89
N PRO A 411 -1.62 5.19 -20.18
CA PRO A 411 -1.02 4.15 -19.33
C PRO A 411 -0.91 4.54 -17.86
N GLY A 412 -1.39 3.65 -16.98
CA GLY A 412 -1.24 3.75 -15.53
C GLY A 412 -2.05 4.86 -14.83
N ARG A 413 -2.84 5.66 -15.55
CA ARG A 413 -3.69 6.71 -14.95
C ARG A 413 -5.09 6.21 -14.64
N PHE A 414 -5.45 6.21 -13.35
CA PHE A 414 -6.77 5.81 -12.83
C PHE A 414 -7.26 4.46 -13.39
N ILE A 415 -6.37 3.48 -13.46
CA ILE A 415 -6.62 2.19 -14.11
C ILE A 415 -7.38 1.21 -13.22
N GLU A 416 -7.48 1.47 -11.92
CA GLU A 416 -8.15 0.62 -10.95
C GLU A 416 -8.93 1.47 -9.95
N TRP A 417 -10.14 1.00 -9.63
CA TRP A 417 -11.03 1.59 -8.65
C TRP A 417 -11.57 0.51 -7.74
N TYR A 418 -11.57 0.78 -6.45
CA TYR A 418 -12.11 -0.10 -5.43
C TYR A 418 -13.47 0.39 -4.96
N ASN A 419 -14.46 -0.50 -5.01
CA ASN A 419 -15.83 -0.24 -4.57
C ASN A 419 -15.89 -0.24 -3.04
N ALA A 420 -16.24 0.91 -2.45
CA ALA A 420 -16.32 1.06 -1.01
C ALA A 420 -17.68 0.78 -0.39
N ILE A 421 -18.69 0.46 -1.19
CA ILE A 421 -20.02 0.11 -0.69
C ILE A 421 -19.99 -1.06 0.30
N PRO A 422 -19.25 -2.17 0.07
CA PRO A 422 -19.32 -3.36 0.94
C PRO A 422 -19.02 -3.10 2.41
N TRP A 423 -18.15 -2.13 2.72
CA TRP A 423 -17.80 -1.81 4.11
C TRP A 423 -18.30 -0.44 4.59
N THR A 424 -18.56 0.50 3.69
CA THR A 424 -19.08 1.82 4.07
C THR A 424 -20.59 1.89 4.05
N GLY A 425 -21.27 1.09 3.22
CA GLY A 425 -22.68 1.25 2.88
C GLY A 425 -23.01 2.52 2.08
N HIS A 426 -22.00 3.26 1.58
CA HIS A 426 -22.16 4.51 0.85
C HIS A 426 -21.59 4.39 -0.57
N PRO A 427 -22.14 5.12 -1.58
CA PRO A 427 -21.65 5.10 -2.96
C PRO A 427 -20.29 5.76 -3.11
N ILE A 428 -19.25 5.08 -2.64
CA ILE A 428 -17.88 5.58 -2.63
C ILE A 428 -17.02 4.71 -3.55
N LEU A 429 -16.25 5.35 -4.42
CA LEU A 429 -15.18 4.72 -5.20
C LEU A 429 -13.82 5.26 -4.76
N VAL A 430 -12.83 4.39 -4.70
CA VAL A 430 -11.44 4.73 -4.40
C VAL A 430 -10.58 4.40 -5.61
N GLY A 431 -10.15 5.42 -6.35
CA GLY A 431 -9.26 5.27 -7.50
C GLY A 431 -7.79 5.37 -7.10
N PHE A 432 -6.94 4.63 -7.79
CA PHE A 432 -5.50 4.56 -7.52
C PHE A 432 -4.66 5.13 -8.67
N ASN A 433 -3.53 5.75 -8.31
CA ASN A 433 -2.40 5.96 -9.20
C ASN A 433 -1.13 5.57 -8.45
N ALA A 434 -0.24 4.85 -9.11
CA ALA A 434 1.03 4.41 -8.53
C ALA A 434 2.23 4.80 -9.39
N GLY A 435 3.43 4.78 -8.81
CA GLY A 435 4.68 5.01 -9.51
C GLY A 435 4.72 6.35 -10.23
N ARG A 436 5.12 6.32 -11.50
CA ARG A 436 5.29 7.53 -12.32
C ARG A 436 3.96 8.27 -12.58
N PRO A 437 2.84 7.59 -12.93
CA PRO A 437 1.52 8.23 -12.96
C PRO A 437 1.17 8.99 -11.67
N ALA A 438 1.43 8.42 -10.49
CA ALA A 438 1.18 9.09 -9.21
C ALA A 438 2.00 10.38 -9.07
N ALA A 439 3.32 10.29 -9.31
CA ALA A 439 4.22 11.44 -9.23
C ALA A 439 3.83 12.57 -10.20
N GLU A 440 3.32 12.23 -11.38
CA GLU A 440 2.78 13.23 -12.31
C GLU A 440 1.51 13.88 -11.76
N VAL A 441 0.56 13.07 -11.30
CA VAL A 441 -0.73 13.51 -10.76
C VAL A 441 -0.56 14.38 -9.51
N GLU A 442 0.43 14.12 -8.66
CA GLU A 442 0.72 14.96 -7.49
C GLU A 442 0.98 16.43 -7.87
N SER A 443 1.56 16.69 -9.05
CA SER A 443 1.83 18.05 -9.54
C SER A 443 0.58 18.81 -10.00
N TRP A 444 -0.57 18.13 -10.11
CA TRP A 444 -1.81 18.71 -10.60
C TRP A 444 -2.61 19.36 -9.47
N SER A 445 -3.45 20.34 -9.82
CA SER A 445 -4.47 20.87 -8.92
C SER A 445 -5.55 19.82 -8.64
N ASP A 446 -6.22 19.92 -7.48
CA ASP A 446 -7.34 19.04 -7.13
C ASP A 446 -8.43 19.03 -8.22
N GLU A 447 -8.77 20.20 -8.76
CA GLU A 447 -9.74 20.32 -9.87
C GLU A 447 -9.36 19.50 -11.11
N ARG A 448 -8.07 19.49 -11.47
CA ARG A 448 -7.58 18.72 -12.61
C ARG A 448 -7.61 17.21 -12.33
N ILE A 449 -7.24 16.79 -11.12
CA ILE A 449 -7.32 15.40 -10.69
C ILE A 449 -8.76 14.91 -10.73
N LEU A 450 -9.68 15.68 -10.13
CA LEU A 450 -11.11 15.37 -10.15
C LEU A 450 -11.64 15.28 -11.58
N THR A 451 -11.35 16.26 -12.42
CA THR A 451 -11.78 16.28 -13.82
C THR A 451 -11.29 15.05 -14.57
N ALA A 452 -10.00 14.70 -14.45
CA ALA A 452 -9.43 13.53 -15.11
C ALA A 452 -10.03 12.21 -14.58
N SER A 453 -10.20 12.10 -13.27
CA SER A 453 -10.77 10.91 -12.61
C SER A 453 -12.25 10.69 -12.97
N LEU A 454 -13.04 11.77 -13.04
CA LEU A 454 -14.44 11.74 -13.45
C LEU A 454 -14.59 11.50 -14.96
N ASP A 455 -13.66 12.00 -15.79
CA ASP A 455 -13.65 11.70 -17.22
C ASP A 455 -13.47 10.20 -17.47
N VAL A 456 -12.55 9.55 -16.75
CA VAL A 456 -12.37 8.08 -16.78
C VAL A 456 -13.67 7.37 -16.41
N LEU A 457 -14.27 7.69 -15.25
CA LEU A 457 -15.52 7.05 -14.81
C LEU A 457 -16.68 7.27 -15.77
N SER A 458 -16.79 8.45 -16.40
CA SER A 458 -17.85 8.77 -17.36
C SER A 458 -17.76 7.98 -18.67
N ARG A 459 -16.59 7.41 -18.96
CA ARG A 459 -16.38 6.56 -20.14
C ARG A 459 -16.84 5.12 -19.91
N LEU A 460 -16.89 4.65 -18.67
CA LEU A 460 -17.27 3.28 -18.33
C LEU A 460 -18.77 3.05 -18.62
N ARG A 461 -19.07 2.06 -19.47
CA ARG A 461 -20.42 1.73 -19.93
C ARG A 461 -20.87 0.43 -19.28
N TRP A 462 -21.42 0.57 -18.09
CA TRP A 462 -22.06 -0.48 -17.30
C TRP A 462 -23.25 -1.12 -18.02
#